data_AF-A0A8T2A9Q2-F1
#
_entry.id   AF-A0A8T2A9Q2-F1
#
_cell.length_a   1.000
_cell.length_b   1.000
_cell.length_c   1.000
_cell.angle_alpha   90.00
_cell.angle_beta   90.00
_cell.angle_gamma   90.00
#
_symmetry.space_group_name_H-M   'P 1'
#
loop_
_entity.id
_entity.type
_entity.pdbx_description
1 polymer ?
#
loop_
_entity_poly.entity_id
_entity_poly.type
_entity_poly.pdbx_seq_one_letter_code
_entity_poly.pdbx_strand_id
1 'polypeptide(L)'
;MEETLATPDTTRRSLSPSCSAAVKSRAAGFERRTKRRLSETNASVREDREEEEEEDEVKEKIEALQRIIPGGTALGVDALFEETAGYIMSLQCQIKTIKVLTSFLQRVDQEDMKFGG
;
A
#
# COMPACT_ATOMS: atom_id res chain seq x y z
N MET A 1 0.40 50.86 -35.77
CA MET A 1 0.88 50.18 -36.98
C MET A 1 2.33 49.86 -36.73
N GLU A 2 2.73 48.66 -37.12
CA GLU A 2 4.12 48.23 -37.30
C GLU A 2 4.90 47.89 -36.01
N GLU A 3 5.69 46.82 -35.89
CA GLU A 3 6.09 45.67 -36.72
C GLU A 3 6.80 44.72 -35.70
N THR A 4 6.49 43.42 -35.58
CA THR A 4 7.12 42.30 -36.31
C THR A 4 8.31 41.66 -35.57
N LEU A 5 8.07 40.40 -35.14
CA LEU A 5 8.90 39.18 -35.20
C LEU A 5 10.41 39.25 -34.91
N ALA A 6 10.90 38.29 -34.10
CA ALA A 6 11.86 37.24 -34.53
C ALA A 6 12.48 36.47 -33.33
N THR A 7 12.22 35.17 -33.28
CA THR A 7 13.10 34.09 -32.76
C THR A 7 14.39 34.01 -33.63
N PRO A 8 15.55 33.39 -33.24
CA PRO A 8 15.64 31.99 -32.79
C PRO A 8 16.85 31.55 -31.92
N ASP A 9 16.85 30.25 -31.62
CA ASP A 9 17.88 29.36 -31.07
C ASP A 9 19.36 29.73 -31.29
N THR A 10 20.23 29.42 -30.31
CA THR A 10 21.66 29.12 -30.56
C THR A 10 22.28 28.26 -29.45
N THR A 11 22.45 26.97 -29.77
CA THR A 11 23.73 26.23 -29.82
C THR A 11 24.78 26.40 -28.71
N ARG A 12 24.94 25.29 -27.96
CA ARG A 12 26.22 24.66 -27.54
C ARG A 12 27.53 25.37 -27.93
N ARG A 13 28.33 25.77 -26.94
CA ARG A 13 29.82 25.77 -27.00
C ARG A 13 30.39 25.99 -25.59
N SER A 14 30.79 24.93 -24.90
CA SER A 14 32.17 24.41 -24.82
C SER A 14 33.09 25.17 -23.86
N LEU A 15 33.64 24.39 -22.92
CA LEU A 15 35.05 24.38 -22.50
C LEU A 15 35.61 25.64 -21.81
N SER A 16 35.88 25.46 -20.53
CA SER A 16 36.86 26.17 -19.71
C SER A 16 38.23 26.28 -20.39
N PRO A 17 39.01 27.33 -20.05
CA PRO A 17 40.15 27.07 -19.17
C PRO A 17 40.50 28.21 -18.19
N SER A 18 41.04 27.79 -17.04
CA SER A 18 42.22 28.33 -16.35
C SER A 18 42.55 29.81 -16.49
N CYS A 19 42.63 30.53 -15.35
CA CYS A 19 43.85 31.19 -14.87
C CYS A 19 43.58 32.08 -13.63
N SER A 20 44.23 31.70 -12.53
CA SER A 20 45.14 32.50 -11.69
C SER A 20 44.84 33.96 -11.31
N ALA A 21 45.11 34.22 -10.02
CA ALA A 21 45.64 35.44 -9.41
C ALA A 21 44.65 36.32 -8.61
N ALA A 22 44.76 36.16 -7.29
CA ALA A 22 45.03 37.22 -6.31
C ALA A 22 44.47 38.62 -6.59
N VAL A 23 43.68 39.16 -5.66
CA VAL A 23 44.19 40.07 -4.61
C VAL A 23 43.12 40.37 -3.55
N LYS A 24 43.63 40.69 -2.36
CA LYS A 24 42.97 40.95 -1.08
C LYS A 24 42.20 42.27 -1.09
N SER A 25 41.09 42.35 -0.34
CA SER A 25 40.99 43.29 0.80
C SER A 25 39.66 43.15 1.55
N ARG A 26 39.74 43.35 2.87
CA ARG A 26 38.65 43.39 3.83
C ARG A 26 38.13 44.83 3.94
N ALA A 27 36.82 45.01 4.08
CA ALA A 27 36.17 46.09 4.84
C ALA A 27 34.67 45.76 4.93
N ALA A 28 34.14 45.48 6.13
CA ALA A 28 33.32 46.43 6.92
C ALA A 28 32.10 46.92 6.11
N GLY A 29 30.86 46.52 6.36
CA GLY A 29 30.17 46.44 7.64
C GLY A 29 29.15 47.58 7.70
N PHE A 30 27.85 47.28 7.49
CA PHE A 30 26.65 48.09 7.82
C PHE A 30 25.45 47.35 7.17
N GLU A 31 24.25 47.13 7.71
CA GLU A 31 23.57 47.41 8.97
C GLU A 31 22.14 46.82 8.84
N ARG A 32 21.45 46.68 9.97
CA ARG A 32 19.97 46.70 10.12
C ARG A 32 19.13 45.51 9.62
N ARG A 33 19.05 44.52 10.51
CA ARG A 33 17.81 43.93 11.08
C ARG A 33 16.50 44.47 10.47
N THR A 34 15.85 43.72 9.57
CA THR A 34 14.38 43.70 9.48
C THR A 34 13.87 42.40 8.85
N LYS A 35 12.71 41.96 9.35
CA LYS A 35 11.78 40.96 8.80
C LYS A 35 12.04 39.48 9.13
N ARG A 36 11.70 39.12 10.37
CA ARG A 36 10.89 37.92 10.63
C ARG A 36 9.60 38.05 9.82
N ARG A 37 9.41 37.22 8.78
CA ARG A 37 8.10 36.80 8.26
C ARG A 37 8.29 35.43 7.62
N LEU A 38 7.85 34.39 8.34
CA LEU A 38 6.66 33.59 8.02
C LEU A 38 6.92 32.55 6.93
N SER A 39 7.12 31.31 7.35
CA SER A 39 6.72 30.11 6.60
C SER A 39 6.35 29.01 7.60
N GLU A 40 5.33 29.30 8.42
CA GLU A 40 4.59 28.29 9.18
C GLU A 40 3.28 28.00 8.42
N THR A 41 3.36 27.21 7.34
CA THR A 41 2.19 26.52 6.76
C THR A 41 2.66 25.30 5.97
N ASN A 42 3.07 24.23 6.66
CA ASN A 42 3.15 22.88 6.10
C ASN A 42 2.88 21.85 7.21
N ALA A 43 1.82 22.07 7.98
CA ALA A 43 1.37 21.17 9.05
C ALA A 43 -0.09 20.75 8.82
N SER A 44 -0.45 20.43 7.57
CA SER A 44 -1.80 19.99 7.20
C SER A 44 -1.81 18.89 6.13
N VAL A 45 -0.66 18.31 5.77
CA VAL A 45 -0.56 17.26 4.73
C VAL A 45 0.11 16.02 5.32
N ARG A 46 -0.37 15.58 6.49
CA ARG A 46 0.08 14.33 7.11
C ARG A 46 -1.05 13.41 7.54
N GLU A 47 -2.28 13.90 7.66
CA GLU A 47 -3.42 13.05 8.05
C GLU A 47 -4.11 12.42 6.83
N ASP A 48 -4.31 13.16 5.73
CA ASP A 48 -4.98 12.63 4.51
C ASP A 48 -4.29 11.43 3.84
N ARG A 49 -2.99 11.21 4.11
CA ARG A 49 -2.23 10.13 3.46
C ARG A 49 -2.34 8.79 4.17
N GLU A 50 -2.60 8.80 5.47
CA GLU A 50 -2.69 7.57 6.28
C GLU A 50 -4.09 6.94 6.17
N GLU A 51 -5.14 7.75 6.00
CA GLU A 51 -6.52 7.26 5.84
C GLU A 51 -6.76 6.61 4.46
N GLU A 52 -6.18 7.15 3.38
CA GLU A 52 -6.28 6.54 2.04
C GLU A 52 -5.61 5.17 1.97
N GLU A 53 -4.49 4.95 2.68
CA GLU A 53 -3.78 3.67 2.71
C GLU A 53 -4.59 2.57 3.42
N GLU A 54 -5.37 2.91 4.46
CA GLU A 54 -6.18 1.94 5.21
C GLU A 54 -7.43 1.46 4.42
N GLU A 55 -8.08 2.37 3.69
CA GLU A 55 -9.23 2.02 2.84
C GLU A 55 -8.84 1.04 1.71
N ASP A 56 -7.66 1.25 1.11
CA ASP A 56 -7.13 0.38 0.05
C ASP A 56 -6.84 -1.04 0.58
N GLU A 57 -6.29 -1.17 1.78
CA GLU A 57 -6.07 -2.49 2.41
C GLU A 57 -7.37 -3.24 2.69
N VAL A 58 -8.40 -2.55 3.17
CA VAL A 58 -9.70 -3.19 3.46
C VAL A 58 -10.32 -3.71 2.17
N LYS A 59 -10.24 -2.93 1.10
CA LYS A 59 -10.74 -3.34 -0.21
C LYS A 59 -10.02 -4.60 -0.73
N GLU A 60 -8.70 -4.67 -0.62
CA GLU A 60 -7.93 -5.88 -1.00
C GLU A 60 -8.39 -7.10 -0.19
N LYS A 61 -8.60 -6.94 1.12
CA LYS A 61 -9.09 -8.02 2.01
C LYS A 61 -10.50 -8.47 1.61
N ILE A 62 -11.39 -7.56 1.22
CA ILE A 62 -12.73 -7.89 0.72
C ILE A 62 -12.64 -8.65 -0.61
N GLU A 63 -11.80 -8.22 -1.55
CA GLU A 63 -11.60 -8.91 -2.83
C GLU A 63 -11.04 -10.32 -2.63
N ALA A 64 -10.08 -10.47 -1.71
CA ALA A 64 -9.53 -11.77 -1.33
C ALA A 64 -10.60 -12.69 -0.73
N LEU A 65 -11.48 -12.13 0.12
CA LEU A 65 -12.58 -12.87 0.73
C LEU A 65 -13.60 -13.31 -0.33
N GLN A 66 -14.03 -12.43 -1.23
CA GLN A 66 -14.95 -12.76 -2.32
C GLN A 66 -14.47 -13.93 -3.20
N ARG A 67 -13.15 -14.07 -3.39
CA ARG A 67 -12.55 -15.15 -4.19
C ARG A 67 -12.66 -16.53 -3.53
N ILE A 68 -12.67 -16.60 -2.20
CA ILE A 68 -12.68 -17.88 -1.46
C ILE A 68 -14.08 -18.31 -1.02
N ILE A 69 -15.01 -17.37 -0.93
CA ILE A 69 -16.40 -17.65 -0.54
C ILE A 69 -17.19 -18.15 -1.76
N PRO A 70 -17.94 -19.26 -1.64
CA PRO A 70 -18.82 -19.73 -2.71
C PRO A 70 -19.79 -18.63 -3.16
N GLY A 71 -19.75 -18.26 -4.44
CA GLY A 71 -20.58 -17.17 -4.97
C GLY A 71 -20.16 -15.76 -4.55
N GLY A 72 -19.06 -15.59 -3.81
CA GLY A 72 -18.64 -14.34 -3.18
C GLY A 72 -18.42 -13.17 -4.14
N THR A 73 -17.97 -13.42 -5.37
CA THR A 73 -17.75 -12.35 -6.37
C THR A 73 -19.02 -11.65 -6.84
N ALA A 74 -20.20 -12.24 -6.60
CA ALA A 74 -21.50 -11.64 -6.90
C ALA A 74 -22.16 -10.97 -5.68
N LEU A 75 -21.53 -11.05 -4.49
CA LEU A 75 -22.10 -10.56 -3.24
C LEU A 75 -21.57 -9.17 -2.86
N GLY A 76 -22.46 -8.33 -2.34
CA GLY A 76 -22.08 -7.11 -1.61
C GLY A 76 -21.51 -7.44 -0.22
N VAL A 77 -20.91 -6.44 0.44
CA VAL A 77 -20.13 -6.62 1.68
C VAL A 77 -20.92 -7.29 2.82
N ASP A 78 -22.16 -6.86 3.07
CA ASP A 78 -22.97 -7.42 4.18
C ASP A 78 -23.31 -8.90 3.94
N ALA A 79 -23.78 -9.22 2.72
CA ALA A 79 -24.10 -10.59 2.33
C ALA A 79 -22.85 -11.47 2.26
N LEU A 80 -21.70 -10.89 1.88
CA LEU A 80 -20.42 -11.59 1.87
C LEU A 80 -20.03 -12.05 3.28
N PHE A 81 -20.23 -11.21 4.31
CA PHE A 81 -19.93 -11.60 5.68
C PHE A 81 -20.88 -12.67 6.22
N GLU A 82 -22.16 -12.61 5.88
CA GLU A 82 -23.12 -13.65 6.27
C GLU A 82 -22.80 -15.00 5.59
N GLU A 83 -22.54 -14.99 4.28
CA GLU A 83 -22.11 -16.20 3.55
C GLU A 83 -20.75 -16.70 4.07
N THR A 84 -19.83 -15.80 4.44
CA THR A 84 -18.55 -16.16 5.07
C THR A 84 -18.77 -16.92 6.37
N ALA A 85 -19.64 -16.42 7.25
CA ALA A 85 -19.95 -17.09 8.51
C ALA A 85 -20.57 -18.48 8.27
N GLY A 86 -21.52 -18.58 7.32
CA GLY A 86 -22.12 -19.83 6.90
C GLY A 86 -21.10 -20.83 6.35
N TYR A 87 -20.19 -20.36 5.51
CA TYR A 87 -19.16 -21.19 4.89
C TYR A 87 -18.15 -21.72 5.92
N ILE A 88 -17.68 -20.87 6.84
CA ILE A 88 -16.80 -21.29 7.95
C ILE A 88 -17.47 -22.39 8.77
N MET A 89 -18.74 -22.21 9.12
CA MET A 89 -19.47 -23.19 9.93
C MET A 89 -19.66 -24.52 9.18
N SER A 90 -19.90 -24.45 7.88
CA SER A 90 -20.00 -25.62 6.99
C SER A 90 -18.68 -26.38 6.91
N LEU A 91 -17.55 -25.68 6.70
CA LEU A 91 -16.21 -26.29 6.69
C LEU A 91 -15.89 -26.97 8.03
N GLN A 92 -16.21 -26.32 9.15
CA GLN A 92 -16.03 -26.92 10.48
C GLN A 92 -16.87 -28.19 10.66
N CYS A 93 -18.12 -28.19 10.18
CA CYS A 93 -19.00 -29.35 10.23
C CYS A 93 -18.44 -30.51 9.39
N GLN A 94 -17.95 -30.23 8.18
CA GLN A 94 -17.31 -31.22 7.31
C GLN A 94 -16.10 -31.86 7.99
N ILE A 95 -15.21 -31.05 8.57
CA ILE A 95 -14.02 -31.54 9.29
C ILE A 95 -14.42 -32.43 10.47
N LYS A 96 -15.40 -32.00 11.28
CA LYS A 96 -15.90 -32.79 12.42
C LYS A 96 -16.47 -34.14 11.96
N THR A 97 -17.27 -34.13 10.89
CA THR A 97 -17.88 -35.32 10.32
C THR A 97 -16.81 -36.31 9.85
N ILE A 98 -15.84 -35.84 9.06
CA ILE A 98 -14.74 -36.66 8.56
C ILE A 98 -13.95 -37.26 9.73
N LYS A 99 -13.62 -36.47 10.76
CA LYS A 99 -12.92 -36.97 11.95
C LYS A 99 -13.68 -38.09 12.67
N VAL A 100 -15.00 -37.96 12.82
CA VAL A 100 -15.84 -38.99 13.43
C VAL A 100 -15.84 -40.25 12.57
N LEU A 101 -16.05 -40.12 11.26
CA LEU A 101 -16.03 -41.25 10.32
C LEU A 101 -14.68 -41.95 10.31
N THR A 102 -13.57 -41.21 10.23
CA THR A 102 -12.21 -41.79 10.30
C THR A 102 -11.98 -42.51 11.62
N SER A 103 -12.42 -41.95 12.75
CA SER A 103 -12.28 -42.59 14.07
C SER A 103 -13.16 -43.84 14.23
N PHE A 104 -14.26 -43.92 13.49
CA PHE A 104 -15.11 -45.10 13.42
C PHE A 104 -14.45 -46.20 12.59
N LEU A 105 -14.00 -45.87 11.36
CA LEU A 105 -13.32 -46.82 10.47
C LEU A 105 -12.04 -47.38 11.11
N GLN A 106 -11.24 -46.53 11.75
CA GLN A 106 -10.04 -46.96 12.46
C GLN A 106 -10.34 -47.97 13.59
N ARG A 107 -11.54 -47.91 14.20
CA ARG A 107 -11.96 -48.89 15.21
C ARG A 107 -12.39 -50.21 14.57
N VAL A 108 -13.15 -50.17 13.47
CA VAL A 108 -13.52 -51.36 12.70
C VAL A 108 -12.27 -52.13 12.26
N ASP A 109 -11.29 -51.41 11.68
CA ASP A 109 -10.01 -52.02 11.26
C ASP A 109 -9.25 -52.70 12.40
N GLN A 110 -9.41 -52.24 13.65
CA GLN A 110 -8.78 -52.84 14.84
C GLN A 110 -9.57 -54.02 15.41
N GLU A 111 -10.88 -54.06 15.21
CA GLU A 111 -11.74 -55.17 15.64
C GLU A 111 -11.55 -56.40 14.73
N ASP A 112 -11.38 -56.18 13.43
CA ASP A 112 -11.09 -57.25 12.46
C ASP A 112 -9.73 -57.93 12.72
N MET A 113 -8.77 -57.22 13.32
CA MET A 113 -7.46 -57.76 13.70
C MET A 113 -7.46 -58.59 15.01
N LYS A 114 -8.59 -58.67 15.73
CA LYS A 114 -8.70 -59.38 17.02
C LYS A 114 -9.29 -60.80 16.94
N PHE A 115 -9.71 -61.24 15.75
CA PHE A 115 -10.29 -62.59 15.55
C PHE A 115 -9.31 -63.63 14.98
N GLY A 116 -8.01 -63.38 14.99
CA GLY A 116 -6.98 -64.38 14.65
C GLY A 116 -6.50 -65.12 15.90
N GLY A 117 -6.96 -66.36 16.09
CA GLY A 117 -6.46 -67.28 17.13
C GLY A 117 -5.13 -67.93 16.80
#